data_AF-B7P531-F1
#
_entry.id   AF-B7P531-F1
#
_cell.length_a   1.000
_cell.length_b   1.000
_cell.length_c   1.000
_cell.angle_alpha   90.00
_cell.angle_beta   90.00
_cell.angle_gamma   90.00
#
_symmetry.space_group_name_H-M   'P 1'
#
loop_
_entity.id
_entity.type
_entity.pdbx_description
1 polymer ?
#
loop_
_entity_poly.entity_id
_entity_poly.type
_entity_poly.pdbx_seq_one_letter_code
_entity_poly.pdbx_strand_id
1 'polypeptide(L)'
;MCSFLMLGVLYAMWPANAGTGIPPVAWAAAYSAMGRTLWAVGLSWIVLASLAGYGGIVARLLSWSAMVPLSRLTYSAYIVHPVVIATFYASQQGVLDYSEYMLAYFSMGNLCISYTVALVLSMVFEAPVMAMEKVFLGRK
;
A
#
# COMPACT_ATOMS: atom_id res chain seq x y z
N MET A 1 18.40 4.67 14.05
CA MET A 1 17.65 3.74 14.91
C MET A 1 16.43 3.14 14.18
N CYS A 2 15.55 3.94 13.57
CA CYS A 2 14.37 3.43 12.87
C CYS A 2 14.67 2.63 11.58
N SER A 3 15.73 2.98 10.84
CA SER A 3 16.19 2.18 9.70
C SER A 3 16.67 0.79 10.11
N PHE A 4 17.27 0.64 11.31
CA PHE A 4 17.66 -0.68 11.82
C PHE A 4 16.45 -1.52 12.22
N LEU A 5 15.39 -0.91 12.76
CA LEU A 5 14.13 -1.61 13.04
C LEU A 5 13.43 -2.07 11.75
N MET A 6 13.37 -1.22 10.73
CA MET A 6 12.77 -1.60 9.44
C MET A 6 13.57 -2.67 8.70
N LEU A 7 14.90 -2.56 8.68
CA LEU A 7 15.77 -3.59 8.11
C LEU A 7 15.68 -4.89 8.93
N GLY A 8 15.58 -4.81 10.25
CA GLY A 8 15.36 -5.98 11.11
C GLY A 8 14.07 -6.72 10.78
N VAL A 9 12.96 -6.00 10.52
CA VAL A 9 11.70 -6.60 10.06
C VAL A 9 11.85 -7.23 8.67
N LEU A 10 12.60 -6.63 7.74
CA LEU A 10 12.82 -7.23 6.42
C LEU A 10 13.70 -8.49 6.47
N TYR A 11 14.77 -8.47 7.28
CA TYR A 11 15.70 -9.59 7.40
C TYR A 11 15.17 -10.74 8.26
N ALA A 12 14.24 -10.49 9.19
CA ALA A 12 13.67 -11.52 10.07
C ALA A 12 12.94 -12.65 9.31
N MET A 13 12.46 -12.40 8.09
CA MET A 13 11.82 -13.39 7.22
C MET A 13 12.63 -13.80 5.98
N TRP A 14 13.85 -13.27 5.81
CA TRP A 14 14.74 -13.66 4.72
C TRP A 14 14.91 -15.19 4.54
N PRO A 15 15.15 -16.00 5.60
CA PRO A 15 15.32 -17.44 5.44
C PRO A 15 14.04 -18.17 4.99
N ALA A 16 12.86 -17.64 5.35
CA ALA A 16 11.58 -18.19 4.90
C ALA A 16 11.33 -17.89 3.41
N ASN A 17 11.72 -16.70 2.93
CA ASN A 17 11.60 -16.31 1.53
C ASN A 17 12.66 -16.93 0.62
N ALA A 18 13.84 -17.26 1.16
CA ALA A 18 14.94 -17.89 0.41
C ALA A 18 14.78 -19.41 0.26
N GLY A 19 13.72 -20.01 0.82
CA GLY A 19 13.48 -21.45 0.76
C GLY A 19 14.48 -22.30 1.54
N THR A 20 15.30 -21.68 2.41
CA THR A 20 16.40 -22.35 3.12
C THR A 20 15.98 -23.01 4.44
N GLY A 21 14.71 -22.87 4.85
CA GLY A 21 14.13 -23.62 5.98
C GLY A 21 12.86 -22.97 6.52
N ILE A 22 11.96 -23.80 7.07
CA ILE A 22 10.72 -23.32 7.70
C ILE A 22 11.08 -22.81 9.10
N PRO A 23 10.92 -21.51 9.41
CA PRO A 23 11.18 -20.99 10.74
C PRO A 23 10.20 -21.58 11.77
N PRO A 24 10.57 -21.66 13.06
CA PRO A 24 9.68 -22.12 14.12
C PRO A 24 8.34 -21.38 14.10
N VAL A 25 7.22 -22.08 14.30
CA VAL A 25 5.87 -21.50 14.29
C VAL A 25 5.71 -20.31 15.23
N ALA A 26 6.38 -20.32 16.38
CA ALA A 26 6.40 -19.20 17.31
C ALA A 26 7.02 -17.93 16.71
N TRP A 27 8.09 -18.07 15.93
CA TRP A 27 8.77 -16.96 15.25
C TRP A 27 7.92 -16.40 14.11
N ALA A 28 7.32 -17.28 13.30
CA ALA A 28 6.42 -16.88 12.22
C ALA A 28 5.17 -16.16 12.74
N ALA A 29 4.56 -16.66 13.83
CA ALA A 29 3.41 -16.04 14.46
C ALA A 29 3.76 -14.66 15.04
N ALA A 30 4.86 -14.55 15.79
CA ALA A 30 5.34 -13.28 16.32
C ALA A 30 5.63 -12.27 15.21
N TYR A 31 6.27 -12.69 14.12
CA TYR A 31 6.52 -11.85 12.96
C TYR A 31 5.21 -11.40 12.29
N SER A 32 4.25 -12.30 12.09
CA SER A 32 2.98 -11.96 11.44
C SER A 32 2.17 -10.91 12.22
N ALA A 33 2.23 -10.97 13.55
CA ALA A 33 1.55 -10.03 14.44
C ALA A 33 2.31 -8.70 14.58
N MET A 34 3.64 -8.76 14.74
CA MET A 34 4.46 -7.59 15.09
C MET A 34 5.08 -6.90 13.88
N GLY A 35 5.24 -7.58 12.75
CA GLY A 35 5.91 -7.02 11.57
C GLY A 35 5.18 -5.79 11.03
N ARG A 36 3.84 -5.88 10.90
CA ARG A 36 3.02 -4.74 10.44
C ARG A 36 3.01 -3.59 11.43
N THR A 37 2.98 -3.87 12.73
CA THR A 37 2.95 -2.83 13.76
C THR A 37 4.30 -2.13 13.89
N LEU A 38 5.41 -2.88 13.88
CA LEU A 38 6.77 -2.32 13.85
C LEU A 38 7.01 -1.48 12.60
N TRP A 39 6.52 -1.93 11.44
CA TRP A 39 6.58 -1.14 10.21
C TRP A 39 5.79 0.17 10.33
N ALA A 40 4.56 0.11 10.86
CA ALA A 40 3.73 1.30 11.07
C ALA A 40 4.35 2.28 12.08
N VAL A 41 4.98 1.78 13.16
CA VAL A 41 5.71 2.61 14.15
C VAL A 41 6.94 3.26 13.52
N GLY A 42 7.65 2.54 12.66
CA GLY A 42 8.76 3.12 11.90
C GLY A 42 8.29 4.26 10.98
N LEU A 43 7.17 4.07 10.27
CA LEU A 43 6.58 5.10 9.42
C LEU A 43 6.06 6.30 10.23
N SER A 44 5.41 6.07 11.37
CA SER A 44 4.92 7.15 12.22
C SER A 44 6.06 8.01 12.77
N TRP A 45 7.19 7.39 13.10
CA TRP A 45 8.39 8.14 13.48
C TRP A 45 8.91 9.04 12.36
N ILE A 46 8.89 8.58 11.11
CA ILE A 46 9.30 9.40 9.95
C ILE A 46 8.39 10.63 9.81
N VAL A 47 7.08 10.45 10.02
CA VAL A 47 6.10 11.54 10.02
C VAL A 47 6.38 12.51 11.17
N LEU A 48 6.58 12.02 12.39
CA LEU A 48 6.91 12.85 13.56
C LEU A 48 8.22 13.61 13.38
N ALA A 49 9.26 12.97 12.86
CA ALA A 49 10.53 13.62 12.55
C ALA A 49 10.37 14.70 11.47
N SER A 50 9.45 14.50 10.52
CA SER A 50 9.11 15.50 9.50
C SER A 50 8.36 16.69 10.07
N LEU A 51 7.44 16.47 11.03
CA LEU A 51 6.73 17.53 11.75
C LEU A 51 7.65 18.32 12.70
N ALA A 52 8.62 17.65 13.33
CA ALA A 52 9.59 18.26 14.23
C ALA A 52 10.69 19.07 13.51
N GLY A 53 10.64 19.19 12.18
CA GLY A 53 11.60 19.96 11.38
C GLY A 53 12.90 19.22 11.04
N TYR A 54 13.08 17.98 11.52
CA TYR A 54 14.27 17.16 11.26
C TYR A 54 14.13 16.25 10.01
N GLY A 55 13.00 16.31 9.30
CA GLY A 55 12.71 15.41 8.16
C GLY A 55 13.36 15.76 6.83
N GLY A 56 14.07 16.89 6.71
CA GLY A 56 14.88 17.26 5.53
C GLY A 56 14.16 17.05 4.18
N ILE A 57 14.71 16.15 3.35
CA ILE A 57 14.17 15.81 2.02
C ILE A 57 12.81 15.10 2.12
N VAL A 58 12.62 14.23 3.11
CA VAL A 58 11.37 13.48 3.29
C VAL A 58 10.23 14.44 3.66
N ALA A 59 10.50 15.43 4.51
CA ALA A 59 9.51 16.46 4.83
C ALA A 59 9.11 17.29 3.60
N ARG A 60 10.06 17.58 2.67
CA ARG A 60 9.76 18.27 1.40
C ARG A 60 8.94 17.42 0.42
N LEU A 61 9.21 16.12 0.36
CA LEU A 61 8.40 15.20 -0.45
C LEU A 61 6.98 15.09 0.12
N LEU A 62 6.86 14.97 1.44
CA LEU A 62 5.57 14.82 2.11
C LEU A 62 4.73 16.10 2.11
N SER A 63 5.37 17.28 2.12
CA SER A 63 4.68 18.57 1.99
C SER A 63 4.38 18.98 0.55
N TRP A 64 4.74 18.14 -0.43
CA TRP A 64 4.48 18.44 -1.83
C TRP A 64 2.99 18.30 -2.13
N SER A 65 2.37 19.37 -2.64
CA SER A 65 0.96 19.40 -3.07
C SER A 65 0.60 18.30 -4.10
N ALA A 66 1.58 17.73 -4.80
CA ALA A 66 1.40 16.60 -5.70
C ALA A 66 1.11 15.27 -4.96
N MET A 67 1.49 15.12 -3.69
CA MET A 67 1.16 13.93 -2.90
C MET A 67 -0.31 13.87 -2.47
N VAL A 68 -1.03 14.99 -2.47
CA VAL A 68 -2.45 15.04 -2.10
C VAL A 68 -3.31 14.25 -3.09
N PRO A 69 -3.30 14.51 -4.42
CA PRO A 69 -4.06 13.69 -5.37
C PRO A 69 -3.53 12.26 -5.44
N LEU A 70 -2.21 12.05 -5.31
CA LEU A 70 -1.63 10.70 -5.34
C LEU A 70 -2.12 9.83 -4.17
N SER A 71 -2.27 10.41 -2.98
CA SER A 71 -2.82 9.72 -1.79
C SER A 71 -4.28 9.32 -1.99
N ARG A 72 -5.06 10.11 -2.73
CA ARG A 72 -6.47 9.83 -3.02
C ARG A 72 -6.64 8.77 -4.10
N LEU A 73 -5.81 8.79 -5.14
CA LEU A 73 -5.73 7.73 -6.16
C LEU A 73 -5.39 6.38 -5.52
N THR A 74 -4.32 6.35 -4.70
CA THR A 74 -3.88 5.13 -4.01
C THR A 74 -4.92 4.62 -3.02
N TYR A 75 -5.63 5.49 -2.30
CA TYR A 75 -6.75 5.11 -1.45
C TYR A 75 -7.91 4.47 -2.24
N SER A 76 -8.28 5.09 -3.36
CA SER A 76 -9.33 4.56 -4.25
C SER A 76 -8.93 3.19 -4.81
N ALA A 77 -7.66 3.03 -5.22
CA ALA A 77 -7.12 1.74 -5.66
C ALA A 77 -7.14 0.70 -4.54
N TYR A 78 -6.77 1.08 -3.33
CA TYR A 78 -6.77 0.18 -2.17
C TYR A 78 -8.16 -0.39 -1.85
N ILE A 79 -9.23 0.39 -2.01
CA ILE A 79 -10.61 -0.09 -1.78
C ILE A 79 -11.10 -0.97 -2.93
N VAL A 80 -10.80 -0.59 -4.17
CA VAL A 80 -11.26 -1.33 -5.36
C VAL A 80 -10.55 -2.68 -5.47
N HIS A 81 -9.28 -2.75 -5.11
CA HIS A 81 -8.45 -3.95 -5.24
C HIS A 81 -9.05 -5.22 -4.59
N PRO A 82 -9.45 -5.23 -3.30
CA PRO A 82 -10.08 -6.40 -2.68
C PRO A 82 -11.44 -6.74 -3.29
N VAL A 83 -12.20 -5.75 -3.80
CA VAL A 83 -13.47 -5.99 -4.49
C VAL A 83 -13.24 -6.72 -5.81
N VAL A 84 -12.25 -6.29 -6.60
CA VAL A 84 -11.85 -6.94 -7.86
C VAL A 84 -11.33 -8.35 -7.61
N ILE A 85 -10.51 -8.53 -6.57
CA ILE A 85 -10.04 -9.86 -6.16
C ILE A 85 -11.21 -10.75 -5.75
N ALA A 86 -12.14 -10.25 -4.92
CA ALA A 86 -13.28 -11.03 -4.45
C ALA A 86 -14.21 -11.44 -5.60
N THR A 87 -14.49 -10.56 -6.56
CA THR A 87 -15.29 -10.90 -7.74
C THR A 87 -14.58 -11.89 -8.65
N PHE A 88 -13.26 -11.77 -8.79
CA PHE A 88 -12.45 -12.72 -9.54
C PHE A 88 -12.49 -14.13 -8.93
N TYR A 89 -12.31 -14.24 -7.61
CA TYR A 89 -12.43 -15.53 -6.89
C TYR A 89 -13.86 -16.07 -6.88
N ALA A 90 -14.89 -15.22 -6.76
CA ALA A 90 -16.29 -15.65 -6.79
C ALA A 90 -16.73 -16.16 -8.17
N SER A 91 -16.14 -15.63 -9.25
CA SER A 91 -16.36 -16.10 -10.62
C SER A 91 -15.64 -17.42 -10.92
N GLN A 92 -14.71 -17.84 -10.05
CA GLN A 92 -13.92 -19.04 -10.25
C GLN A 92 -14.67 -20.30 -9.79
N GLN A 93 -15.05 -21.15 -10.76
CA GLN A 93 -15.76 -22.41 -10.50
C GLN A 93 -14.86 -23.66 -10.59
N GLY A 94 -13.55 -23.51 -10.78
CA GLY A 94 -12.61 -24.62 -10.99
C GLY A 94 -11.31 -24.51 -10.18
N VAL A 95 -10.66 -25.65 -9.93
CA VAL A 95 -9.35 -25.74 -9.26
C VAL A 95 -8.29 -25.19 -10.22
N LEU A 96 -7.59 -24.12 -9.82
CA LEU A 96 -6.41 -23.67 -10.55
C LEU A 96 -5.22 -24.57 -10.24
N ASP A 97 -4.55 -25.05 -11.28
CA ASP A 97 -3.19 -25.55 -11.13
C ASP A 97 -2.27 -24.40 -10.71
N TYR A 98 -1.63 -24.57 -9.54
CA TYR A 98 -0.71 -23.59 -8.98
C TYR A 98 0.58 -23.54 -9.80
N SER A 99 0.60 -22.69 -10.83
CA SER A 99 1.82 -22.30 -11.54
C SER A 99 2.17 -20.85 -11.21
N GLU A 100 3.44 -20.61 -10.85
CA GLU A 100 3.98 -19.29 -10.53
C GLU A 100 3.73 -18.25 -11.65
N TYR A 101 3.80 -18.68 -12.92
CA TYR A 101 3.54 -17.83 -14.08
C TYR A 101 2.07 -17.43 -14.21
N MET A 102 1.17 -18.36 -13.92
CA MET A 102 -0.27 -18.11 -13.98
C MET A 102 -0.72 -17.18 -12.84
N LEU A 103 -0.16 -17.36 -11.65
CA LEU A 103 -0.38 -16.46 -10.52
C LEU A 103 0.13 -15.04 -10.81
N ALA A 104 1.33 -14.92 -11.41
CA ALA A 104 1.88 -13.63 -11.80
C ALA A 104 1.00 -12.93 -12.86
N TYR A 105 0.53 -13.68 -13.87
CA TYR A 105 -0.36 -13.15 -14.91
C TYR A 105 -1.69 -12.64 -14.32
N PHE A 106 -2.35 -13.42 -13.46
CA PHE A 106 -3.58 -12.98 -12.80
C PHE A 106 -3.36 -11.80 -11.87
N SER A 107 -2.25 -11.77 -11.14
CA SER A 107 -1.92 -10.66 -10.25
C SER A 107 -1.70 -9.37 -11.03
N MET A 108 -0.97 -9.43 -12.14
CA MET A 108 -0.75 -8.30 -13.03
C MET A 108 -2.07 -7.80 -13.64
N GLY A 109 -2.93 -8.72 -14.09
CA GLY A 109 -4.25 -8.39 -14.64
C GLY A 109 -5.17 -7.71 -13.61
N ASN A 110 -5.26 -8.27 -12.41
CA ASN A 110 -6.03 -7.68 -11.32
C ASN A 110 -5.48 -6.30 -10.92
N LEU A 111 -4.16 -6.11 -10.92
CA LEU A 111 -3.54 -4.81 -10.69
C LEU A 111 -3.94 -3.80 -11.78
N CYS A 112 -3.76 -4.13 -13.06
CA CYS A 112 -4.13 -3.24 -14.16
C CYS A 112 -5.60 -2.81 -14.08
N ILE A 113 -6.52 -3.77 -13.91
CA ILE A 113 -7.97 -3.49 -13.81
C ILE A 113 -8.27 -2.62 -12.58
N SER A 114 -7.72 -2.97 -11.41
CA SER A 114 -7.93 -2.21 -10.18
C SER A 114 -7.44 -0.77 -10.32
N TYR A 115 -6.27 -0.55 -10.92
CA TYR A 115 -5.71 0.79 -11.14
C TYR A 115 -6.51 1.57 -12.18
N THR A 116 -6.99 0.95 -13.27
CA THR A 116 -7.85 1.63 -14.24
C THR A 116 -9.16 2.09 -13.61
N VAL A 117 -9.84 1.21 -12.86
CA VAL A 117 -11.10 1.53 -12.19
C VAL A 117 -10.89 2.60 -11.10
N ALA A 118 -9.80 2.50 -10.34
CA ALA A 118 -9.43 3.50 -9.35
C ALA A 118 -9.13 4.88 -9.95
N LEU A 119 -8.52 4.92 -11.14
CA LEU A 119 -8.21 6.16 -11.86
C LEU A 119 -9.49 6.82 -12.39
N VAL A 120 -10.43 6.03 -12.92
CA VAL A 120 -11.75 6.55 -13.32
C VAL A 120 -12.50 7.09 -12.11
N LEU A 121 -12.54 6.34 -11.00
CA LEU A 121 -13.15 6.79 -9.74
C LEU A 121 -12.48 8.07 -9.22
N SER A 122 -11.16 8.12 -9.18
CA SER A 122 -10.45 9.30 -8.70
C SER A 122 -10.73 10.51 -9.58
N MET A 123 -10.77 10.39 -10.91
CA MET A 123 -11.12 11.50 -11.80
C MET A 123 -12.55 12.00 -11.58
N VAL A 124 -13.50 11.08 -11.38
CA VAL A 124 -14.91 11.41 -11.13
C VAL A 124 -15.09 12.10 -9.77
N PHE A 125 -14.31 11.76 -8.76
CA PHE A 125 -14.42 12.35 -7.41
C PHE A 125 -13.50 13.55 -7.18
N GLU A 126 -12.34 13.63 -7.83
CA GLU A 126 -11.41 14.75 -7.66
C GLU A 126 -11.87 16.00 -8.39
N ALA A 127 -12.44 15.88 -9.61
CA ALA A 127 -13.01 17.00 -10.34
C ALA A 127 -14.10 17.77 -9.56
N PRO A 128 -15.12 17.12 -8.97
CA PRO A 128 -16.14 17.81 -8.17
C PRO A 128 -15.60 18.30 -6.83
N VAL A 129 -14.64 17.61 -6.21
CA VAL A 129 -14.08 18.06 -4.93
C VAL A 129 -13.20 19.30 -5.10
N MET A 130 -12.40 19.38 -6.17
CA MET A 130 -11.67 20.61 -6.50
C MET A 130 -12.61 21.77 -6.87
N ALA A 131 -13.73 21.47 -7.53
CA ALA A 131 -14.76 22.47 -7.81
C ALA A 131 -15.42 22.96 -6.51
N MET A 132 -15.75 22.06 -5.58
CA MET A 132 -16.29 22.40 -4.27
C MET A 132 -15.31 23.19 -3.41
N GLU A 133 -14.02 22.81 -3.41
CA GLU A 133 -12.98 23.54 -2.68
C GLU A 133 -12.84 24.98 -3.18
N LYS A 134 -12.87 25.21 -4.50
CA LYS A 134 -12.86 26.57 -5.07
C LYS A 134 -14.09 27.40 -4.68
N VAL A 135 -15.27 26.77 -4.60
CA VAL A 135 -16.50 27.43 -4.17
C VAL A 135 -16.45 27.76 -2.67
N PHE A 136 -15.89 26.87 -1.85
CA PHE A 136 -15.85 27.02 -0.39
C PHE A 136 -14.72 27.94 0.10
N LEU A 137 -13.54 27.92 -0.54
CA LEU A 137 -12.40 28.76 -0.17
C LEU A 137 -12.43 30.17 -0.78
N GLY A 138 -13.38 30.48 -1.68
CA GLY A 138 -13.67 31.85 -2.12
C GLY A 138 -12.48 32.65 -2.68
N ARG A 139 -11.37 32.00 -3.06
CA ARG A 139 -10.27 32.66 -3.77
C ARG A 139 -10.55 32.55 -5.26
N LYS A 140 -10.94 33.69 -5.83
CA LYS A 140 -10.90 33.95 -7.28
C LYS A 140 -9.53 33.61 -7.85
#